data_AF-A0A534WLH5-F1
#
_entry.id   AF-A0A534WLH5-F1
#
_cell.length_a   1.000
_cell.length_b   1.000
_cell.length_c   1.000
_cell.angle_alpha   90.00
_cell.angle_beta   90.00
_cell.angle_gamma   90.00
#
_symmetry.space_group_name_H-M   'P 1'
#
loop_
_entity.id
_entity.type
_entity.pdbx_description
1 polymer ?
#
loop_
_entity_poly.entity_id
_entity_poly.type
_entity_poly.pdbx_seq_one_letter_code
_entity_poly.pdbx_strand_id
1 'polypeptide(L)'
;MRFVERKHDRGSALIVSMILMIVLAVVGIALVNRTTREVDAVASKRHWDRSMSCAEGAREMLLSQFRAYGVNLVNLQMQRQIGDQQYATGHYDNFNVTSVAEAGGTPGALVGGDASNRITRRGGGLGGKGWRMTVVCRDNTQATHQQEVEFLVNFGF
;
A
#
# COMPACT_ATOMS: atom_id res chain seq x y z
N MET A 1 -34.55 46.44 -63.16
CA MET A 1 -34.62 45.71 -61.87
C MET A 1 -33.70 44.49 -61.95
N ARG A 2 -32.61 44.47 -61.18
CA ARG A 2 -31.72 43.30 -61.08
C ARG A 2 -32.24 42.42 -59.94
N PHE A 3 -32.64 41.19 -60.25
CA PHE A 3 -32.92 40.18 -59.23
C PHE A 3 -31.59 39.71 -58.65
N VAL A 4 -31.38 40.01 -57.37
CA VAL A 4 -30.27 39.46 -56.58
C VAL A 4 -30.69 38.07 -56.13
N GLU A 5 -30.16 37.03 -56.77
CA GLU A 5 -30.24 35.67 -56.25
C GLU A 5 -29.43 35.58 -54.95
N ARG A 6 -30.13 35.44 -53.82
CA ARG A 6 -29.49 35.05 -52.56
C ARG A 6 -29.14 33.56 -52.63
N LYS A 7 -27.87 33.25 -52.84
CA LYS A 7 -27.35 31.89 -52.64
C LYS A 7 -27.62 31.46 -51.20
N HIS A 8 -28.22 30.29 -51.02
CA HIS A 8 -28.56 29.72 -49.71
C HIS A 8 -27.31 29.43 -48.88
N ASP A 9 -27.13 30.15 -47.76
CA ASP A 9 -26.13 29.92 -46.70
C ASP A 9 -26.38 28.62 -45.87
N ARG A 10 -26.97 27.58 -46.46
CA ARG A 10 -27.29 26.33 -45.73
C ARG A 10 -26.10 25.38 -45.61
N GLY A 11 -25.09 25.49 -46.47
CA GLY A 11 -23.86 24.70 -46.39
C GLY A 11 -22.95 25.10 -45.23
N SER A 12 -22.88 26.39 -44.92
CA SER A 12 -22.02 26.91 -43.84
C SER A 12 -22.51 26.47 -42.45
N ALA A 13 -23.83 26.50 -42.22
CA ALA A 13 -24.40 26.11 -40.93
C ALA A 13 -24.15 24.63 -40.57
N LEU A 14 -24.17 23.73 -41.56
CA LEU A 14 -23.86 22.30 -41.35
C LEU A 14 -22.37 22.05 -41.06
N ILE A 15 -21.48 22.82 -41.70
CA ILE A 15 -20.04 22.70 -41.45
C ILE A 15 -19.71 23.20 -40.03
N VAL A 16 -20.32 24.32 -39.62
CA VAL A 16 -20.11 24.87 -38.27
C VAL A 16 -20.62 23.90 -37.20
N SER A 17 -21.79 23.28 -37.38
CA SER A 17 -22.32 22.31 -36.41
C SER A 17 -21.48 21.04 -36.33
N MET A 18 -20.96 20.55 -37.46
CA MET A 18 -20.05 19.39 -37.49
C MET A 18 -18.75 19.68 -36.73
N ILE A 19 -18.14 20.85 -36.96
CA ILE A 19 -16.92 21.26 -36.24
C ILE A 19 -17.20 21.34 -34.73
N LEU A 20 -18.34 21.91 -34.33
CA LEU A 20 -18.75 22.00 -32.93
C LEU A 20 -18.89 20.61 -32.28
N MET A 21 -19.53 19.66 -32.98
CA MET A 21 -19.69 18.28 -32.50
C MET A 21 -18.33 17.57 -32.32
N ILE A 22 -17.40 17.78 -33.24
CA ILE A 22 -16.04 17.20 -33.14
C ILE A 22 -15.29 17.78 -31.93
N VAL A 23 -15.34 19.10 -31.74
CA VAL A 23 -14.69 19.76 -30.58
C VAL A 23 -15.27 19.24 -29.27
N LEU A 24 -16.59 19.15 -29.17
CA LEU A 24 -17.26 18.64 -27.97
C LEU A 24 -16.93 17.16 -27.71
N ALA A 25 -16.81 16.33 -28.75
CA ALA A 25 -16.38 14.94 -28.62
C ALA A 25 -14.95 14.83 -28.08
N VAL A 26 -14.01 15.63 -28.60
CA VAL A 26 -12.61 15.63 -28.12
C VAL A 26 -12.51 16.09 -26.67
N VAL A 27 -13.21 17.17 -26.31
CA VAL A 27 -13.25 17.67 -24.92
C VAL A 27 -13.88 16.64 -23.98
N GLY A 28 -14.96 15.98 -24.40
CA GLY A 28 -15.61 14.92 -23.63
C GLY A 28 -14.65 13.76 -23.32
N ILE A 29 -13.91 13.28 -24.32
CA ILE A 29 -12.93 12.21 -24.15
C ILE A 29 -11.80 12.64 -23.20
N ALA A 30 -11.30 13.87 -23.33
CA ALA A 30 -10.24 14.40 -22.48
C ALA A 30 -10.67 14.49 -21.00
N LEU A 31 -11.90 14.92 -20.73
CA LEU A 31 -12.46 14.98 -19.38
C LEU A 31 -12.62 13.58 -18.79
N VAL A 32 -13.17 12.62 -19.54
CA VAL A 32 -13.32 11.23 -19.06
C VAL A 32 -11.97 10.62 -18.72
N ASN A 33 -10.97 10.77 -19.59
CA ASN A 33 -9.61 10.26 -19.36
C ASN A 33 -8.91 10.92 -18.17
N ARG A 34 -9.24 12.18 -17.87
CA ARG A 34 -8.72 12.85 -16.66
C ARG A 34 -9.38 12.26 -15.41
N THR A 35 -10.69 12.10 -15.41
CA THR A 35 -11.45 11.56 -14.27
C THR A 35 -11.00 10.14 -13.94
N THR A 36 -10.78 9.28 -14.94
CA THR A 36 -10.31 7.90 -14.68
C THR A 36 -8.93 7.87 -14.04
N ARG A 37 -8.00 8.69 -14.53
CA ARG A 37 -6.64 8.81 -13.94
C ARG A 37 -6.67 9.33 -12.50
N GLU A 38 -7.54 10.28 -12.19
CA GLU A 38 -7.67 10.80 -10.83
C GLU A 38 -8.26 9.74 -9.88
N VAL A 39 -9.22 8.93 -10.34
CA VAL A 39 -9.79 7.82 -9.56
C VAL A 39 -8.74 6.75 -9.26
N ASP A 40 -7.93 6.36 -10.25
CA ASP A 40 -6.87 5.37 -10.07
C ASP A 40 -5.78 5.87 -9.10
N ALA A 41 -5.42 7.15 -9.19
CA ALA A 41 -4.47 7.77 -8.26
C ALA A 41 -5.01 7.79 -6.82
N VAL A 42 -6.30 8.06 -6.64
CA VAL A 42 -6.96 8.02 -5.32
C VAL A 42 -7.03 6.60 -4.77
N ALA A 43 -7.36 5.62 -5.60
CA ALA A 43 -7.40 4.21 -5.19
C ALA A 43 -6.01 3.73 -4.73
N SER A 44 -4.97 4.05 -5.51
CA SER A 44 -3.58 3.77 -5.14
C SER A 44 -3.20 4.46 -3.83
N LYS A 45 -3.49 5.77 -3.68
CA LYS A 45 -3.20 6.51 -2.44
C LYS A 45 -3.90 5.92 -1.22
N ARG A 46 -5.17 5.55 -1.33
CA ARG A 46 -5.91 4.90 -0.21
C ARG A 46 -5.29 3.56 0.18
N HIS A 47 -4.81 2.79 -0.79
CA HIS A 47 -4.12 1.53 -0.50
C HIS A 47 -2.82 1.79 0.28
N TRP A 48 -2.02 2.76 -0.18
CA TRP A 48 -0.80 3.19 0.50
C TRP A 48 -1.05 3.72 1.92
N ASP A 49 -2.03 4.61 2.10
CA ASP A 49 -2.38 5.18 3.41
C ASP A 49 -2.78 4.07 4.40
N ARG A 50 -3.52 3.05 3.92
CA ARG A 50 -3.87 1.88 4.74
C ARG A 50 -2.63 1.08 5.14
N SER A 51 -1.77 0.72 4.18
CA SER A 51 -0.54 -0.03 4.45
C SER A 51 0.38 0.71 5.42
N MET A 52 0.48 2.03 5.29
CA MET A 52 1.26 2.86 6.21
C MET A 52 0.67 2.84 7.62
N SER A 53 -0.64 3.01 7.75
CA SER A 53 -1.31 2.99 9.06
C SER A 53 -1.16 1.65 9.77
N CYS A 54 -1.24 0.54 9.04
CA CYS A 54 -0.96 -0.79 9.57
C CYS A 54 0.49 -0.92 10.05
N ALA A 55 1.45 -0.48 9.24
CA ALA A 55 2.87 -0.55 9.60
C ALA A 55 3.21 0.29 10.84
N GLU A 56 2.67 1.51 10.96
CA GLU A 56 2.88 2.37 12.12
C GLU A 56 2.27 1.77 13.39
N GLY A 57 1.01 1.30 13.32
CA GLY A 57 0.34 0.66 14.46
C GLY A 57 1.02 -0.64 14.90
N ALA A 58 1.44 -1.47 13.93
CA ALA A 58 2.18 -2.69 14.20
C ALA A 58 3.55 -2.41 14.86
N ARG A 59 4.25 -1.36 14.42
CA ARG A 59 5.52 -0.93 15.03
C ARG A 59 5.33 -0.54 16.49
N GLU A 60 4.34 0.29 16.79
CA GLU A 60 4.06 0.71 18.17
C GLU A 60 3.67 -0.46 19.07
N MET A 61 2.86 -1.39 18.54
CA MET A 61 2.51 -2.62 19.23
C MET A 61 3.76 -3.45 19.55
N LEU A 62 4.63 -3.71 18.56
CA LEU A 62 5.88 -4.46 18.75
C LEU A 62 6.78 -3.80 19.79
N LEU A 63 6.97 -2.47 19.71
CA LEU A 63 7.77 -1.71 20.66
C LEU A 63 7.22 -1.77 22.09
N SER A 64 5.90 -1.76 22.25
CA SER A 64 5.26 -1.90 23.57
C SER A 64 5.59 -3.25 24.22
N GLN A 65 5.68 -4.30 23.42
CA GLN A 65 5.86 -5.66 23.91
C GLN A 65 7.33 -6.01 24.14
N PHE A 66 8.27 -5.46 23.35
CA PHE A 66 9.70 -5.59 23.65
C PHE A 66 10.11 -5.00 25.00
N ARG A 67 9.39 -3.97 25.48
CA ARG A 67 9.62 -3.42 26.82
C ARG A 67 9.10 -4.31 27.94
N ALA A 68 8.04 -5.09 27.67
CA ALA A 68 7.38 -5.94 28.66
C ALA A 68 7.99 -7.35 28.75
N TYR A 69 8.42 -7.92 27.61
CA TYR A 69 8.93 -9.29 27.51
C TYR A 69 10.46 -9.31 27.51
N GLY A 70 11.03 -9.30 28.72
CA GLY A 70 12.46 -9.11 28.92
C GLY A 70 13.44 -10.09 28.23
N VAL A 71 13.08 -11.30 27.80
CA VAL A 71 14.12 -12.21 27.24
C VAL A 71 13.67 -13.38 26.33
N ASN A 72 12.44 -13.45 25.81
CA ASN A 72 12.09 -14.56 24.90
C ASN A 72 11.19 -14.14 23.73
N LEU A 73 11.82 -13.85 22.59
CA LEU A 73 11.18 -13.35 21.36
C LEU A 73 10.46 -14.44 20.56
N VAL A 74 10.93 -15.69 20.62
CA VAL A 74 10.41 -16.78 19.78
C VAL A 74 9.02 -17.22 20.16
N ASN A 75 8.47 -16.79 21.30
CA ASN A 75 7.10 -17.07 21.72
C ASN A 75 6.23 -15.82 21.74
N LEU A 76 6.67 -14.72 21.10
CA LEU A 76 5.90 -13.50 21.08
C LEU A 76 4.67 -13.69 20.19
N GLN A 77 3.54 -13.90 20.86
CA GLN A 77 2.21 -13.85 20.28
C GLN A 77 1.52 -12.60 20.79
N MET A 78 0.96 -11.82 19.88
CA MET A 78 0.29 -10.59 20.24
C MET A 78 -1.03 -10.52 19.47
N GLN A 79 -2.07 -10.09 20.16
CA GLN A 79 -3.36 -9.78 19.58
C GLN A 79 -3.92 -8.57 20.32
N ARG A 80 -4.15 -7.48 19.61
CA ARG A 80 -4.69 -6.25 20.17
C ARG A 80 -5.69 -5.63 19.22
N GLN A 81 -6.82 -5.21 19.76
CA GLN A 81 -7.81 -4.44 19.02
C GLN A 81 -7.71 -2.97 19.45
N ILE A 82 -7.64 -2.07 18.47
CA ILE A 82 -7.63 -0.62 18.67
C ILE A 82 -8.68 -0.03 17.74
N GLY A 83 -9.82 0.38 18.32
CA GLY A 83 -10.98 0.80 17.54
C GLY A 83 -11.48 -0.32 16.63
N ASP A 84 -11.59 -0.01 15.34
CA ASP A 84 -12.06 -0.91 14.29
C ASP A 84 -10.93 -1.77 13.68
N GLN A 85 -9.69 -1.61 14.12
CA GLN A 85 -8.54 -2.38 13.61
C GLN A 85 -8.07 -3.40 14.65
N GLN A 86 -7.86 -4.62 14.20
CA GLN A 86 -7.23 -5.70 14.94
C GLN A 86 -5.81 -5.91 14.43
N TYR A 87 -4.85 -5.84 15.33
CA TYR A 87 -3.44 -6.12 15.09
C TYR A 87 -3.11 -7.46 15.75
N ALA A 88 -2.51 -8.40 15.01
CA ALA A 88 -2.03 -9.63 15.60
C ALA A 88 -0.76 -10.14 14.93
N THR A 89 0.05 -10.92 15.66
CA THR A 89 1.14 -11.69 15.04
C THR A 89 0.56 -12.81 14.20
N GLY A 90 1.07 -13.05 13.00
CA GLY A 90 0.62 -14.17 12.17
C GLY A 90 0.73 -13.88 10.68
N HIS A 91 -0.14 -14.53 9.92
CA HIS A 91 -0.26 -14.39 8.47
C HIS A 91 -1.71 -14.13 8.07
N TYR A 92 -1.93 -13.76 6.81
CA TYR A 92 -3.28 -13.75 6.24
C TYR A 92 -4.08 -14.99 6.67
N ASP A 93 -5.31 -14.76 7.12
CA ASP A 93 -6.29 -15.76 7.58
C ASP A 93 -5.87 -16.59 8.80
N ASN A 94 -4.68 -16.38 9.36
CA ASN A 94 -4.20 -17.09 10.54
C ASN A 94 -3.55 -16.12 11.54
N PHE A 95 -4.36 -15.70 12.51
CA PHE A 95 -4.00 -14.72 13.52
C PHE A 95 -3.45 -15.38 14.78
N ASN A 96 -2.70 -14.60 15.56
CA ASN A 96 -2.10 -15.01 16.82
C ASN A 96 -1.15 -16.22 16.70
N VAL A 97 -0.47 -16.32 15.55
CA VAL A 97 0.56 -17.33 15.32
C VAL A 97 1.90 -16.76 15.74
N THR A 98 2.76 -17.65 16.22
CA THR A 98 4.17 -17.34 16.47
C THR A 98 4.85 -17.01 15.14
N SER A 99 4.97 -15.72 14.82
CA SER A 99 5.54 -15.25 13.55
C SER A 99 6.97 -14.76 13.68
N VAL A 100 7.60 -14.99 14.84
CA VAL A 100 8.96 -14.54 15.13
C VAL A 100 9.96 -15.62 14.80
N ALA A 101 10.85 -15.32 13.84
CA ALA A 101 11.94 -16.21 13.44
C ALA A 101 13.29 -15.48 13.51
N GLU A 102 14.36 -16.19 13.86
CA GLU A 102 15.71 -15.65 13.71
C GLU A 102 15.94 -15.36 12.21
N ALA A 103 16.42 -14.15 11.89
CA ALA A 103 16.81 -13.77 10.54
C ALA A 103 18.11 -14.50 10.17
N GLY A 104 18.03 -15.80 9.95
CA GLY A 104 19.14 -16.68 9.64
C GLY A 104 19.37 -16.83 8.15
N GLY A 105 20.42 -16.20 7.61
CA GLY A 105 20.89 -16.47 6.25
C GLY A 105 22.28 -15.87 6.01
N THR A 106 23.14 -16.62 5.33
CA THR A 106 24.35 -16.05 4.71
C THR A 106 23.87 -15.07 3.64
N PRO A 107 24.28 -13.79 3.68
CA PRO A 107 23.80 -12.82 2.72
C PRO A 107 24.40 -13.13 1.34
N GLY A 108 23.59 -13.72 0.44
CA GLY A 108 24.01 -14.16 -0.89
C GLY A 108 23.35 -15.43 -1.44
N ALA A 109 22.40 -16.06 -0.74
CA ALA A 109 21.68 -17.22 -1.28
C ALA A 109 20.47 -16.80 -2.15
N LEU A 110 20.69 -16.79 -3.47
CA LEU A 110 19.76 -16.96 -4.61
C LEU A 110 18.37 -16.31 -4.64
N VAL A 111 18.05 -15.35 -3.77
CA VAL A 111 16.94 -14.42 -3.95
C VAL A 111 17.52 -13.03 -3.80
N GLY A 112 17.33 -12.17 -4.81
CA GLY A 112 17.86 -10.81 -4.85
C GLY A 112 17.47 -10.04 -3.58
N GLY A 113 18.39 -10.01 -2.62
CA GLY A 113 18.25 -9.24 -1.40
C GLY A 113 18.62 -7.80 -1.69
N ASP A 114 17.69 -6.88 -1.42
CA ASP A 114 17.95 -5.46 -1.43
C ASP A 114 19.14 -5.16 -0.49
N ALA A 115 20.24 -4.66 -1.06
CA ALA A 115 21.48 -4.39 -0.34
C ALA A 115 21.30 -3.33 0.76
N SER A 116 20.21 -2.55 0.72
CA SER A 116 19.85 -1.58 1.76
C SER A 116 19.34 -2.23 3.06
N ASN A 117 18.91 -3.51 3.02
CA ASN A 117 18.37 -4.24 4.17
C ASN A 117 19.26 -5.43 4.60
N ARG A 118 20.56 -5.36 4.27
CA ARG A 118 21.54 -6.40 4.58
C ARG A 118 21.98 -6.30 6.05
N ILE A 119 21.23 -6.92 6.95
CA ILE A 119 21.71 -7.18 8.32
C ILE A 119 22.67 -8.37 8.24
N THR A 120 23.93 -8.10 7.89
CA THR A 120 25.02 -9.09 8.03
C THR A 120 25.02 -9.58 9.47
N ARG A 121 24.95 -10.91 9.70
CA ARG A 121 25.15 -11.52 11.02
C ARG A 121 26.33 -10.84 11.71
N ARG A 122 26.07 -9.92 12.65
CA ARG A 122 27.10 -9.19 13.39
C ARG A 122 27.72 -10.16 14.38
N GLY A 123 28.67 -10.94 13.90
CA GLY A 123 29.68 -11.55 14.76
C GLY A 123 30.63 -10.45 15.22
N GLY A 124 30.38 -9.89 16.40
CA GLY A 124 31.31 -9.00 17.08
C GLY A 124 30.76 -7.61 17.38
N GLY A 125 30.28 -7.43 18.61
CA GLY A 125 30.22 -6.16 19.32
C GLY A 125 29.03 -5.25 18.99
N LEU A 126 28.09 -5.16 19.94
CA LEU A 126 27.08 -4.09 20.09
C LEU A 126 25.81 -4.15 19.24
N GLY A 127 25.43 -5.31 18.71
CA GLY A 127 24.12 -5.45 18.05
C GLY A 127 23.67 -6.88 18.06
N GLY A 128 22.61 -7.16 18.84
CA GLY A 128 22.04 -8.49 19.01
C GLY A 128 21.59 -9.17 17.71
N LYS A 129 20.98 -10.35 17.86
CA LYS A 129 20.51 -11.14 16.73
C LYS A 129 19.40 -10.41 15.95
N GLY A 130 19.40 -10.58 14.63
CA GLY A 130 18.31 -10.12 13.77
C GLY A 130 17.12 -11.06 13.90
N TRP A 131 15.93 -10.49 14.04
CA TRP A 131 14.65 -11.18 14.14
C TRP A 131 13.70 -10.66 13.09
N ARG A 132 12.97 -11.59 12.48
CA ARG A 132 11.90 -11.31 11.52
C ARG A 132 10.57 -11.58 12.18
N MET A 133 9.64 -10.65 12.05
CA MET A 133 8.37 -10.66 12.77
C MET A 133 7.27 -10.23 11.83
N THR A 134 6.17 -10.98 11.82
CA THR A 134 5.06 -10.69 10.92
C THR A 134 3.84 -10.27 11.72
N VAL A 135 3.27 -9.12 11.36
CA VAL A 135 2.04 -8.59 11.97
C VAL A 135 1.00 -8.43 10.88
N VAL A 136 -0.21 -8.88 11.19
CA VAL A 136 -1.39 -8.73 10.34
C VAL A 136 -2.31 -7.70 11.00
N CYS A 137 -2.72 -6.71 10.20
CA CYS A 137 -3.80 -5.79 10.53
C CYS A 137 -5.06 -6.22 9.79
N ARG A 138 -6.17 -6.29 10.52
CA ARG A 138 -7.48 -6.62 9.97
C ARG A 138 -8.48 -5.57 10.40
N ASP A 139 -9.31 -5.16 9.45
CA ASP A 139 -10.49 -4.35 9.74
C ASP A 139 -11.58 -5.26 10.33
N ASN A 140 -12.06 -4.93 11.53
CA ASN A 140 -13.14 -5.65 12.20
C ASN A 140 -14.50 -5.38 11.55
N THR A 141 -14.66 -4.25 10.87
CA THR A 141 -15.87 -3.94 10.10
C THR A 141 -15.90 -4.67 8.77
N GLN A 142 -14.73 -5.00 8.21
CA GLN A 142 -14.57 -5.69 6.92
C GLN A 142 -13.49 -6.78 7.02
N ALA A 143 -13.91 -7.96 7.47
CA ALA A 143 -13.06 -9.12 7.75
C ALA A 143 -12.11 -9.55 6.61
N THR A 144 -12.48 -9.27 5.37
CA THR A 144 -11.72 -9.58 4.16
C THR A 144 -10.57 -8.61 3.91
N HIS A 145 -10.55 -7.45 4.57
CA HIS A 145 -9.49 -6.47 4.46
C HIS A 145 -8.41 -6.75 5.50
N GLN A 146 -7.41 -7.48 5.06
CA GLN A 146 -6.23 -7.81 5.83
C GLN A 146 -4.99 -7.21 5.15
N GLN A 147 -4.03 -6.80 5.97
CA GLN A 147 -2.73 -6.33 5.52
C GLN A 147 -1.65 -6.95 6.39
N GLU A 148 -0.64 -7.53 5.75
CA GLU A 148 0.50 -8.13 6.43
C GLU A 148 1.72 -7.21 6.29
N VAL A 149 2.41 -7.00 7.39
CA VAL A 149 3.66 -6.22 7.44
C VAL A 149 4.72 -7.05 8.13
N GLU A 150 5.87 -7.18 7.45
CA GLU A 150 7.04 -7.85 7.98
C GLU A 150 8.04 -6.82 8.54
N PHE A 151 8.48 -7.05 9.77
CA PHE A 151 9.49 -6.25 10.44
C PHE A 151 10.76 -7.05 10.62
N LEU A 152 11.89 -6.41 10.32
CA LEU A 152 13.22 -6.89 10.66
C LEU A 152 13.76 -6.01 11.79
N VAL A 153 14.01 -6.63 12.95
CA VAL A 153 14.46 -5.95 14.16
C VAL A 153 15.75 -6.58 14.66
N ASN A 154 16.67 -5.77 15.16
CA ASN A 154 17.82 -6.26 15.91
C ASN A 154 17.51 -6.18 17.39
N PHE A 155 17.58 -7.31 18.09
CA PHE A 155 17.28 -7.38 19.52
C PHE A 155 18.25 -8.33 20.23
N GLY A 156 18.73 -7.90 21.39
CA GLY A 156 19.79 -8.55 22.17
C GLY A 156 21.03 -7.67 22.32
N PHE A 157 21.90 -8.05 23.25
CA PHE A 157 23.18 -7.40 23.55
C PHE A 157 24.33 -8.02 22.75
#